data_AF-A0A4Q6GY65-F1
#
_entry.id   AF-A0A4Q6GY65-F1
#
_cell.length_a   1.000
_cell.length_b   1.000
_cell.length_c   1.000
_cell.angle_alpha   90.00
_cell.angle_beta   90.00
_cell.angle_gamma   90.00
#
_symmetry.space_group_name_H-M   'P 1'
#
loop_
_entity.id
_entity.type
_entity.pdbx_description
1 polymer ?
#
loop_
_entity_poly.entity_id
_entity_poly.type
_entity_poly.pdbx_seq_one_letter_code
_entity_poly.pdbx_strand_id
1 'polypeptide(L)'
;MSDDSGLWLLAIGPAGATALYWALYRYYRNTDKSHAFERETAVEAQPVTGSDRKVGENNGTQATSISGNNVGAYRMRVERVRDEGG
;
A
#
# COMPACT_ATOMS: atom_id res chain seq x y z
N MET A 1 33.55 34.20 33.86
CA MET A 1 32.71 33.22 33.14
C MET A 1 31.28 33.37 33.62
N SER A 2 30.44 34.14 32.94
CA SER A 2 29.02 34.29 33.33
C SER A 2 28.07 34.44 32.12
N ASP A 3 28.55 34.92 30.97
CA ASP A 3 27.65 35.26 29.85
C ASP A 3 27.44 34.09 28.86
N ASP A 4 28.48 33.36 28.49
CA ASP A 4 28.37 32.22 27.54
C ASP A 4 27.60 31.02 28.11
N SER A 5 27.75 30.73 29.41
CA SER A 5 27.06 29.61 30.06
C SER A 5 25.55 29.82 30.15
N GLY A 6 25.11 31.08 30.29
CA GLY A 6 23.69 31.41 30.40
C GLY A 6 22.95 31.25 29.08
N LEU A 7 23.57 31.65 27.97
CA LEU A 7 22.99 31.53 26.63
C LEU A 7 22.83 30.07 26.21
N TRP A 8 23.80 29.20 26.53
CA TRP A 8 23.71 27.79 26.20
C TRP A 8 22.60 27.08 26.99
N LEU A 9 22.44 27.40 28.28
CA LEU A 9 21.34 26.87 29.11
C LEU A 9 19.96 27.33 28.61
N LEU A 10 19.82 28.60 28.20
CA LEU A 10 18.58 29.12 27.61
C LEU A 10 18.24 28.41 26.29
N ALA A 11 19.25 28.07 25.49
CA ALA A 11 19.07 27.41 24.21
C ALA A 11 18.61 25.96 24.32
N ILE A 12 18.86 25.26 25.44
CA ILE A 12 18.49 23.84 25.62
C ILE A 12 16.99 23.60 25.43
N GLY A 13 16.13 24.52 25.92
CA GLY A 13 14.68 24.39 25.79
C GLY A 13 14.22 24.39 24.33
N PRO A 14 14.43 25.50 23.59
CA PRO A 14 14.08 25.58 22.17
C PRO A 14 14.76 24.52 21.31
N ALA A 15 16.05 24.27 21.53
CA ALA A 15 16.79 23.25 20.78
C ALA A 15 16.22 21.85 21.01
N GLY A 16 15.91 21.50 22.27
CA GLY A 16 15.30 20.22 22.63
C GLY A 16 13.91 20.06 22.03
N ALA A 17 13.07 21.10 22.08
CA ALA A 17 11.74 21.09 21.48
C ALA A 17 11.79 20.89 19.95
N THR A 18 12.66 21.63 19.26
CA THR A 18 12.85 21.49 17.80
C THR A 18 13.41 20.12 17.45
N ALA A 19 14.40 19.62 18.19
CA ALA A 19 14.99 18.30 17.96
C ALA A 19 13.97 17.17 18.14
N LEU A 20 13.17 17.22 19.22
CA LEU A 20 12.11 16.23 19.48
C LEU A 20 11.04 16.26 18.38
N TYR A 21 10.56 17.45 18.02
CA TYR A 21 9.58 17.61 16.94
C TYR A 21 10.11 17.04 15.63
N TRP A 22 11.35 17.37 15.26
CA TRP A 22 11.95 16.92 13.99
C TRP A 22 12.20 15.41 13.97
N ALA A 23 12.61 14.82 15.10
CA ALA A 23 12.77 13.37 15.23
C ALA A 23 11.44 12.63 15.04
N LEU A 24 10.37 13.09 15.71
CA LEU A 24 9.03 12.52 15.54
C LEU A 24 8.51 12.72 14.12
N TYR A 25 8.71 13.92 13.56
CA TYR A 25 8.33 14.24 12.19
C TYR A 25 8.99 13.28 11.22
N ARG A 26 10.32 13.09 11.26
CA ARG A 26 11.04 12.18 10.36
C ARG A 26 10.73 10.70 10.62
N TYR A 27 10.44 10.32 11.86
CA TYR A 27 10.06 8.95 12.20
C TYR A 27 8.73 8.55 11.54
N TYR A 28 7.74 9.45 11.54
CA TYR A 28 6.42 9.18 10.96
C TYR A 28 6.28 9.63 9.50
N ARG A 29 6.95 10.71 9.12
CA ARG A 29 7.05 11.16 7.74
C ARG A 29 8.22 10.44 7.10
N ASN A 30 7.88 9.36 6.41
CA ASN A 30 8.73 8.60 5.49
C ASN A 30 9.29 9.43 4.31
N THR A 31 9.42 10.76 4.42
CA THR A 31 9.86 11.67 3.35
C THR A 31 11.32 11.46 2.99
N ASP A 32 12.13 10.90 3.90
CA ASP A 32 13.51 10.50 3.66
C ASP A 32 13.66 9.06 3.18
N LYS A 33 12.57 8.28 3.13
CA LYS A 33 12.57 6.93 2.58
C LYS A 33 12.04 6.96 1.16
N SER A 34 12.93 6.78 0.19
CA SER A 34 12.52 6.30 -1.12
C SER A 34 12.01 4.87 -0.95
N HIS A 35 10.69 4.66 -1.12
CA HIS A 35 10.16 3.33 -1.35
C HIS A 35 10.65 2.87 -2.72
N ALA A 36 11.89 2.37 -2.79
CA ALA A 36 12.33 1.58 -3.92
C ALA A 36 11.51 0.30 -3.86
N PHE A 37 10.47 0.21 -4.69
CA PHE A 37 9.78 -1.04 -4.93
C PHE A 37 10.71 -1.95 -5.74
N GLU A 38 11.77 -2.46 -5.10
CA GLU A 38 12.61 -3.51 -5.66
C GLU A 38 11.90 -4.84 -5.51
N ARG A 39 10.82 -5.01 -6.27
CA ARG A 39 10.38 -6.33 -6.66
C ARG A 39 9.96 -6.23 -8.10
N GLU A 40 10.96 -6.25 -8.97
CA GLU A 40 10.78 -6.73 -10.32
C GLU A 40 10.32 -8.17 -10.18
N THR A 41 9.00 -8.36 -10.17
CA THR A 41 8.42 -9.71 -10.21
C THR A 41 8.72 -10.17 -11.63
N ALA A 42 9.76 -10.98 -11.78
CA ALA A 42 10.04 -11.65 -13.03
C ALA A 42 8.79 -12.46 -13.40
N VAL A 43 8.01 -11.94 -14.34
CA VAL A 43 6.89 -12.68 -14.94
C VAL A 43 7.53 -13.62 -15.94
N GLU A 44 7.95 -14.78 -15.47
CA GLU A 44 8.37 -15.86 -16.35
C GLU A 44 7.13 -16.37 -17.07
N ALA A 45 7.00 -16.02 -18.35
CA ALA A 45 5.90 -16.48 -19.18
C ALA A 45 6.02 -17.99 -19.38
N GLN A 46 5.36 -18.76 -18.52
CA GLN A 46 5.19 -20.18 -18.77
C GLN A 46 4.26 -20.36 -19.97
N PRO A 47 4.54 -21.30 -20.88
CA PRO A 47 3.61 -21.61 -21.95
C PRO A 47 2.28 -22.03 -21.32
N VAL A 48 1.20 -21.33 -21.67
CA VAL A 48 -0.15 -21.75 -21.30
C VAL A 48 -0.43 -23.04 -22.05
N THR A 49 -0.14 -24.18 -21.43
CA THR A 49 -0.53 -25.49 -21.96
C THR A 49 -1.98 -25.73 -21.58
N GLY A 50 -2.86 -25.48 -22.55
CA GLY A 50 -4.30 -25.70 -22.43
C GLY A 50 -4.93 -25.48 -23.80
N SER A 51 -5.92 -26.29 -24.14
CA SER A 51 -6.78 -25.97 -25.28
C SER A 51 -7.75 -24.88 -24.85
N ASP A 52 -7.53 -23.65 -25.28
CA ASP A 52 -8.49 -22.56 -25.08
C ASP A 52 -9.78 -22.92 -25.83
N ARG A 53 -10.80 -23.34 -25.09
CA ARG A 53 -12.16 -23.43 -25.61
C ARG A 53 -12.87 -22.13 -25.28
N LYS A 54 -13.16 -21.33 -26.30
CA LYS A 54 -14.04 -20.16 -26.14
C LYS A 54 -15.41 -20.66 -25.65
N VAL A 55 -15.73 -20.39 -24.38
CA VAL A 55 -17.00 -20.78 -23.74
C VAL A 55 -18.10 -19.71 -23.89
N GLY A 56 -17.76 -18.54 -24.43
CA GLY A 56 -18.72 -17.48 -24.68
C GLY A 56 -18.06 -16.17 -25.10
N GLU A 57 -18.90 -15.17 -25.31
CA GLU A 57 -18.50 -13.79 -25.61
C GLU A 57 -19.48 -12.85 -24.92
N ASN A 58 -18.96 -11.91 -24.13
CA ASN A 58 -19.78 -10.96 -23.40
C ASN A 58 -19.58 -9.54 -23.97
N ASN A 59 -19.98 -9.37 -25.22
CA ASN A 59 -20.01 -8.06 -25.86
C ASN A 59 -21.37 -7.39 -25.57
N GLY A 60 -21.36 -6.26 -24.86
CA GLY A 60 -22.57 -5.46 -24.63
C GLY A 60 -23.22 -5.59 -23.24
N THR A 61 -22.48 -6.00 -22.20
CA THR A 61 -22.97 -5.87 -20.83
C THR A 61 -23.33 -4.41 -20.52
N GLN A 62 -24.61 -4.13 -20.31
CA GLN A 62 -25.11 -2.84 -19.79
C GLN A 62 -25.25 -2.83 -18.27
N ALA A 63 -25.00 -3.98 -17.62
CA ALA A 63 -25.09 -4.09 -16.17
C ALA A 63 -24.01 -3.23 -15.52
N THR A 64 -24.42 -2.31 -14.66
CA THR A 64 -23.52 -1.44 -13.89
C THR A 64 -22.85 -2.18 -12.73
N SER A 65 -23.27 -3.42 -12.45
CA SER A 65 -22.71 -4.24 -11.38
C SER A 65 -22.84 -5.73 -11.67
N ILE A 66 -21.94 -6.51 -11.08
CA ILE A 66 -21.93 -7.97 -11.14
C ILE A 66 -22.90 -8.51 -10.09
N SER A 67 -23.77 -9.44 -10.48
CA SER A 67 -24.65 -10.14 -9.53
C SER A 67 -23.82 -10.87 -8.48
N GLY A 68 -24.13 -10.64 -7.20
CA GLY A 68 -23.38 -11.22 -6.08
C GLY A 68 -22.07 -10.50 -5.72
N ASN A 69 -21.85 -9.27 -6.22
CA ASN A 69 -20.70 -8.48 -5.80
C ASN A 69 -20.73 -8.15 -4.29
N ASN A 70 -19.55 -8.01 -3.68
CA ASN A 70 -19.39 -7.75 -2.25
C ASN A 70 -18.97 -6.29 -1.96
N VAL A 71 -19.22 -5.34 -2.86
CA VAL A 71 -18.69 -3.96 -2.79
C VAL A 71 -19.06 -3.24 -1.48
N GLY A 72 -20.26 -3.48 -0.95
CA GLY A 72 -20.72 -2.94 0.34
C GLY A 72 -20.44 -3.84 1.56
N ALA A 73 -19.96 -5.07 1.34
CA ALA A 73 -19.76 -6.08 2.36
C ALA A 73 -18.26 -6.36 2.57
N TYR A 74 -17.53 -5.35 3.06
CA TYR A 74 -16.05 -5.36 3.15
C TYR A 74 -15.43 -6.55 3.90
N ARG A 75 -16.20 -7.22 4.76
CA ARG A 75 -15.74 -8.40 5.53
C ARG A 75 -16.13 -9.74 4.90
N MET A 76 -16.96 -9.72 3.86
CA MET A 76 -17.39 -10.91 3.15
C MET A 76 -16.35 -11.27 2.09
N ARG A 77 -15.70 -12.41 2.25
CA ARG A 77 -14.76 -12.95 1.27
C ARG A 77 -15.54 -13.55 0.11
N VAL A 78 -15.14 -13.25 -1.12
CA VAL A 78 -15.62 -13.96 -2.30
C VAL A 78 -15.05 -15.38 -2.29
N GLU A 79 -15.92 -16.37 -2.45
CA GLU A 79 -15.50 -17.77 -2.62
C GLU A 79 -15.27 -18.03 -4.10
N ARG A 80 -14.24 -18.83 -4.40
CA ARG A 80 -14.02 -19.29 -5.78
C ARG A 80 -15.17 -20.23 -6.14
N VAL A 81 -15.83 -19.98 -7.27
CA VAL A 81 -16.81 -20.92 -7.82
C VAL A 81 -16.10 -22.25 -7.99
N ARG A 82 -16.53 -23.27 -7.22
CA ARG A 82 -16.06 -24.64 -7.43
C ARG A 82 -16.68 -25.11 -8.73
N ASP A 83 -15.83 -25.55 -9.64
CA ASP A 83 -16.27 -26.13 -10.90
C ASP A 83 -16.96 -27.46 -10.56
N GLU A 84 -18.30 -27.48 -10.55
CA GLU A 84 -19.06 -28.73 -10.49
C GLU A 84 -19.03 -29.34 -11.89
N GLY A 85 -17.91 -29.98 -12.22
CA GLY A 85 -17.64 -30.57 -13.53
C GLY A 85 -16.64 -31.72 -13.41
N GLY A 86 -17.12 -32.86 -12.93
CA GLY A 86 -16.55 -34.19 -13.18
C GLY A 86 -17.48 -34.96 -14.11
#